data_AF-A0A1N6T736-F1
#
_entry.id   AF-A0A1N6T736-F1
#
_cell.length_a   1.000
_cell.length_b   1.000
_cell.length_c   1.000
_cell.angle_alpha   90.00
_cell.angle_beta   90.00
_cell.angle_gamma   90.00
#
_symmetry.space_group_name_H-M   'P 1'
#
loop_
_entity.id
_entity.type
_entity.pdbx_description
1 polymer ?
#
loop_
_entity_poly.entity_id
_entity_poly.type
_entity_poly.pdbx_seq_one_letter_code
_entity_poly.pdbx_strand_id
1 'polypeptide(L)' 'MEPKKKNKPNALVVILFSLIVLMVIVYFILVTFFPTVFSSLNTGDLQPVQDK' A
#
# COMPACT_ATOMS: atom_id res chain seq x y z
N MET A 1 37.37 22.47 -8.04
CA MET A 1 36.37 21.60 -8.70
C MET A 1 35.10 22.42 -8.88
N GLU A 2 34.63 22.58 -10.11
CA GLU A 2 33.36 23.28 -10.36
C GLU A 2 32.19 22.51 -9.70
N PRO A 3 31.15 23.21 -9.20
CA PRO A 3 30.10 22.57 -8.42
C PRO A 3 29.29 21.62 -9.31
N LYS A 4 29.45 20.31 -9.07
CA LYS A 4 28.64 19.27 -9.72
C LYS A 4 27.16 19.53 -9.44
N LYS A 5 26.37 19.70 -10.51
CA LYS A 5 24.91 19.77 -10.48
C LYS A 5 24.36 18.64 -9.59
N LYS A 6 23.77 19.00 -8.45
CA LYS A 6 23.26 18.04 -7.47
C LYS A 6 22.12 17.24 -8.11
N ASN A 7 22.25 15.91 -8.19
CA ASN A 7 21.20 15.02 -8.65
C ASN A 7 20.06 15.05 -7.62
N LYS A 8 19.04 15.86 -7.89
CA LYS A 8 17.80 15.85 -7.12
C LYS A 8 16.84 14.88 -7.80
N PRO A 9 16.14 14.02 -7.04
CA PRO A 9 15.13 13.15 -7.64
C PRO A 9 14.11 14.02 -8.38
N ASN A 10 13.69 13.56 -9.55
CA ASN A 10 12.66 14.23 -10.32
C ASN A 10 11.39 14.34 -9.46
N ALA A 11 10.73 15.51 -9.50
CA ALA A 11 9.50 15.75 -8.75
C ALA A 11 8.44 14.65 -9.03
N LEU A 12 8.37 14.14 -10.27
CA LEU A 12 7.49 13.03 -10.62
C LEU A 12 7.76 11.75 -9.81
N VAL A 13 9.03 11.42 -9.55
CA VAL A 13 9.41 10.25 -8.77
C VAL A 13 8.98 10.41 -7.31
N VAL A 14 9.15 11.61 -6.76
CA VAL A 14 8.74 11.94 -5.39
C VAL A 14 7.22 11.84 -5.24
N ILE A 15 6.47 12.37 -6.21
CA ILE A 15 5.00 12.30 -6.22
C ILE A 15 4.54 10.85 -6.32
N LEU A 16 5.11 10.07 -7.24
CA LEU A 16 4.72 8.68 -7.45
C LEU A 16 4.96 7.85 -6.17
N PHE A 17 6.10 8.03 -5.52
CA PHE A 17 6.39 7.36 -4.25
C PHE A 17 5.42 7.81 -3.14
N SER A 18 5.10 9.10 -3.07
CA SER A 18 4.18 9.64 -2.07
C SER A 18 2.76 9.08 -2.23
N LEU A 19 2.30 8.82 -3.46
CA LEU A 19 0.99 8.20 -3.71
C LEU A 19 0.90 6.77 -3.16
N ILE A 20 2.00 6.00 -3.21
CA ILE A 20 2.06 4.66 -2.63
C ILE A 20 1.90 4.75 -1.11
N VAL A 21 2.66 5.64 -0.46
CA VAL A 21 2.54 5.85 1.00
C VAL A 21 1.13 6.31 1.37
N LEU A 22 0.55 7.22 0.59
CA LEU A 22 -0.83 7.69 0.80
C LEU A 22 -1.84 6.53 0.72
N MET A 23 -1.72 5.66 -0.30
CA MET A 23 -2.56 4.46 -0.45
C MET A 23 -2.50 3.55 0.78
N VAL A 24 -1.31 3.31 1.32
CA VAL A 24 -1.12 2.50 2.52
C VAL A 24 -1.82 3.13 3.72
N ILE A 25 -1.68 4.44 3.92
CA ILE A 25 -2.35 5.16 5.01
C ILE A 25 -3.88 5.06 4.87
N VAL A 26 -4.40 5.30 3.66
CA VAL A 26 -5.84 5.19 3.38
C VAL A 26 -6.35 3.78 3.67
N TYR A 27 -5.63 2.73 3.28
CA TYR A 27 -5.98 1.36 3.60
C TYR A 27 -6.13 1.13 5.11
N PHE A 28 -5.16 1.59 5.91
CA PHE A 28 -5.22 1.44 7.38
C PHE A 28 -6.40 2.18 7.99
N ILE A 29 -6.71 3.39 7.51
CA ILE A 29 -7.89 4.14 7.94
C ILE A 29 -9.15 3.34 7.61
N LEU A 30 -9.29 2.87 6.37
CA LEU A 30 -10.47 2.13 5.94
C LEU A 30 -10.67 0.83 6.71
N VAL A 31 -9.62 0.05 6.94
CA VAL A 31 -9.71 -1.19 7.73
C VAL A 31 -10.11 -0.91 9.18
N THR A 32 -9.59 0.18 9.77
CA THR A 32 -9.86 0.54 11.17
C THR A 32 -11.29 1.02 11.38
N PHE A 33 -11.80 1.88 10.49
CA PHE A 33 -13.11 2.51 10.65
C PHE A 33 -14.24 1.77 9.92
N PHE A 34 -13.92 0.99 8.88
CA PHE A 34 -14.89 0.26 8.05
C PHE A 34 -14.55 -1.23 7.92
N PRO A 35 -14.35 -1.97 9.03
CA PRO A 35 -13.92 -3.37 8.98
C PRO A 35 -14.92 -4.28 8.24
N THR A 36 -16.21 -3.94 8.27
CA THR A 36 -17.28 -4.70 7.61
C THR A 36 -17.13 -4.75 6.09
N VAL A 37 -16.59 -3.70 5.46
CA VAL A 37 -16.36 -3.66 4.00
C VAL A 37 -15.31 -4.70 3.58
N PHE A 38 -14.41 -5.05 4.48
CA PHE A 38 -13.35 -6.03 4.24
C PHE A 38 -13.71 -7.44 4.71
N SER A 39 -14.85 -7.63 5.37
CA SER A 39 -15.26 -8.93 5.94
C SER A 39 -15.67 -9.97 4.90
N SER A 40 -16.05 -9.53 3.71
CA SER A 40 -16.42 -10.40 2.58
C SER A 40 -15.24 -10.72 1.67
N LEU A 41 -14.05 -10.19 1.96
CA LEU A 41 -12.85 -10.51 1.20
C LEU A 41 -12.39 -11.91 1.60
N ASN A 42 -12.00 -12.71 0.59
CA ASN A 42 -11.38 -14.00 0.84
C ASN A 42 -10.11 -13.78 1.67
N THR A 43 -10.15 -14.21 2.93
CA THR A 43 -9.01 -14.21 3.87
C THR A 43 -7.94 -15.24 3.51
N GLY A 44 -8.23 -16.12 2.54
CA GLY A 44 -7.33 -17.20 2.16
C GLY A 44 -7.25 -18.29 3.22
N ASP A 45 -8.24 -18.36 4.12
CA ASP A 45 -8.39 -19.49 5.04
C ASP A 45 -8.41 -20.77 4.21
N LEU A 46 -7.38 -21.60 4.38
CA LEU A 46 -7.30 -22.90 3.74
C LEU A 46 -8.52 -23.67 4.21
N GLN A 47 -9.49 -23.88 3.30
CA GLN A 47 -10.60 -24.77 3.57
C GLN A 47 -9.98 -26.12 3.92
N PRO A 48 -10.16 -26.63 5.15
CA PRO A 48 -9.58 -27.92 5.51
C PRO A 48 -10.17 -28.93 4.52
N VAL A 49 -9.29 -29.58 3.75
CA VAL A 49 -9.70 -30.68 2.88
C VAL A 49 -10.38 -31.68 3.81
N GLN A 50 -11.68 -31.90 3.59
CA GLN A 50 -12.38 -32.94 4.33
C GLN A 50 -11.78 -34.26 3.84
N ASP A 51 -10.92 -34.87 4.66
CA ASP A 51 -10.45 -36.23 4.44
C ASP A 51 -11.67 -37.16 4.48
N LYS A 52 -12.12 -37.59 3.30
CA LYS A 52 -13.06 -38.70 3.11
C LYS A 52 -12.39 -39.79 2.29
#